data_AF-A0AA46NGF6-F1
#
_entry.id   AF-A0AA46NGF6-F1
#
_cell.length_a   1.000
_cell.length_b   1.000
_cell.length_c   1.000
_cell.angle_alpha   90.00
_cell.angle_beta   90.00
_cell.angle_gamma   90.00
#
_symmetry.space_group_name_H-M   'P 1'
#
loop_
_entity.id
_entity.type
_entity.pdbx_description
1 polymer ?
#
loop_
_entity_poly.entity_id
_entity_poly.type
_entity_poly.pdbx_seq_one_letter_code
_entity_poly.pdbx_strand_id
1 'polypeptide(L)'
;MLDKRYQVFISTSGAEMQPERMVLAQTLIGMGFFSWGLEQRTPLSTSIARRQIDDCDYVVLLLGSQYGEQSVSGVSYLHLEYIYAVTKQKPIIVFMHDAPESRDAALQDSKPELKEKFHEFRKQLQQEVDQVFCYHSLRDLELAVRFNMSQMLERYPVLGWVRPQNTQVLQDEIDSLRAKVTRLETEQGKRENDPLVAMPRVYTNEIYSFEYRVHAYQDGNFQELKPERKLTWLQILSILSVVFKIPTPEEYFSKRINDYLNETGLEDARLVLPRAHAVARSQINIRALHHIKMQMRQNDWIIPAGRDERQRLLWQLTPKALKLLETQQPEHQRTTQIKTN
;
A
#
# COMPACT_ATOMS: atom_id res chain seq x y z
N MET A 1 -11.47 -14.25 -20.38
CA MET A 1 -11.89 -13.94 -19.00
C MET A 1 -11.60 -15.17 -18.16
N LEU A 2 -10.91 -15.04 -17.01
CA LEU A 2 -10.63 -16.21 -16.15
C LEU A 2 -11.96 -16.69 -15.52
N ASP A 3 -12.20 -17.99 -15.54
CA ASP A 3 -13.35 -18.62 -14.85
C ASP A 3 -13.09 -18.59 -13.33
N LYS A 4 -13.54 -17.51 -12.68
CA LYS A 4 -13.40 -17.29 -11.23
C LYS A 4 -14.59 -17.90 -10.50
N ARG A 5 -14.29 -18.67 -9.46
CA ARG A 5 -15.26 -19.20 -8.50
C ARG A 5 -14.99 -18.61 -7.13
N TYR A 6 -15.98 -18.60 -6.27
CA TYR A 6 -15.86 -18.02 -4.93
C TYR A 6 -16.35 -18.99 -3.87
N GLN A 7 -15.65 -19.02 -2.74
CA GLN A 7 -16.02 -19.83 -1.59
C GLN A 7 -16.90 -19.03 -0.64
N VAL A 8 -18.07 -19.58 -0.32
CA VAL A 8 -19.09 -18.92 0.49
C VAL A 8 -19.32 -19.74 1.75
N PHE A 9 -19.02 -19.13 2.91
CA PHE A 9 -19.32 -19.71 4.21
C PHE A 9 -20.74 -19.36 4.63
N ILE A 10 -21.58 -20.35 4.91
CA ILE A 10 -22.97 -20.21 5.31
C ILE A 10 -23.09 -20.50 6.80
N SER A 11 -23.59 -19.53 7.55
CA SER A 11 -24.00 -19.70 8.95
C SER A 11 -25.50 -19.50 9.09
N THR A 12 -26.16 -20.36 9.88
CA THR A 12 -27.61 -20.34 10.08
C THR A 12 -27.94 -20.19 11.56
N SER A 13 -29.04 -19.51 11.88
CA SER A 13 -29.40 -19.24 13.27
C SER A 13 -29.94 -20.46 14.02
N GLY A 14 -30.32 -21.55 13.33
CA GLY A 14 -30.76 -22.79 13.98
C GLY A 14 -30.63 -24.02 13.10
N ALA A 15 -30.78 -25.20 13.71
CA ALA A 15 -30.64 -26.50 13.05
C ALA A 15 -31.88 -26.86 12.21
N GLU A 16 -33.03 -26.28 12.55
CA GLU A 16 -34.34 -26.41 11.92
C GLU A 16 -34.44 -25.68 10.57
N MET A 17 -33.48 -24.80 10.26
CA MET A 17 -33.41 -24.08 8.98
C MET A 17 -32.86 -24.91 7.81
N GLN A 18 -33.03 -26.24 7.85
CA GLN A 18 -32.58 -27.13 6.77
C GLN A 18 -33.19 -26.77 5.41
N PRO A 19 -34.49 -26.46 5.29
CA PRO A 19 -35.08 -26.10 4.00
C PRO A 19 -34.45 -24.85 3.39
N GLU A 20 -34.29 -23.79 4.19
CA GLU A 20 -33.70 -22.53 3.75
C GLU A 20 -32.22 -22.72 3.38
N ARG A 21 -31.48 -23.47 4.20
CA ARG A 21 -30.07 -23.78 3.93
C ARG A 21 -29.91 -24.56 2.63
N MET A 22 -30.76 -25.54 2.38
CA MET A 22 -30.73 -26.34 1.15
C MET A 22 -30.95 -25.45 -0.07
N VAL A 23 -31.98 -24.59 -0.04
CA VAL A 23 -32.27 -23.66 -1.15
C VAL A 23 -31.12 -22.69 -1.36
N LEU A 24 -30.58 -22.11 -0.28
CA LEU A 24 -29.43 -21.21 -0.34
C LEU A 24 -28.20 -21.89 -0.95
N ALA A 25 -27.84 -23.08 -0.47
CA ALA A 25 -26.69 -23.83 -0.96
C ALA A 25 -26.85 -24.24 -2.42
N GLN A 26 -28.01 -24.80 -2.80
CA GLN A 26 -28.29 -25.19 -4.19
C GLN A 26 -28.25 -23.98 -5.14
N THR A 27 -28.78 -22.84 -4.71
CA THR A 27 -28.75 -21.60 -5.50
C THR A 27 -27.32 -21.12 -5.72
N LEU A 28 -26.51 -21.07 -4.65
CA LEU A 28 -25.10 -20.69 -4.72
C LEU A 28 -24.30 -21.64 -5.62
N ILE A 29 -24.49 -22.95 -5.48
CA ILE A 29 -23.85 -23.96 -6.34
C ILE A 29 -24.28 -23.77 -7.80
N GLY A 30 -25.56 -23.55 -8.07
CA GLY A 30 -26.09 -23.30 -9.41
C GLY A 30 -25.52 -22.03 -10.06
N MET A 31 -25.10 -21.05 -9.25
CA MET A 31 -24.40 -19.84 -9.68
C MET A 31 -22.87 -20.04 -9.82
N GLY A 32 -22.32 -21.21 -9.51
CA GLY A 32 -20.90 -21.53 -9.62
C GLY A 32 -20.05 -21.25 -8.37
N PHE A 33 -20.68 -20.96 -7.23
CA PHE A 33 -20.00 -20.78 -5.95
C PHE A 33 -19.72 -22.11 -5.25
N PHE A 34 -18.66 -22.14 -4.44
CA PHE A 34 -18.42 -23.22 -3.48
C PHE A 34 -19.11 -22.88 -2.16
N SER A 35 -20.30 -23.42 -1.93
CA SER A 35 -21.00 -23.24 -0.66
C SER A 35 -20.49 -24.21 0.41
N TRP A 36 -20.20 -23.71 1.60
CA TRP A 36 -19.84 -24.52 2.76
C TRP A 36 -20.59 -24.05 4.01
N GLY A 37 -21.08 -24.96 4.84
CA GLY A 37 -21.72 -24.63 6.11
C GLY A 37 -21.77 -25.84 7.03
N LEU A 38 -21.91 -25.60 8.34
CA LEU A 38 -22.07 -26.66 9.34
C LEU A 38 -23.54 -26.85 9.67
N GLU A 39 -23.99 -28.11 9.62
CA GLU A 39 -25.38 -28.46 9.93
C GLU A 39 -25.67 -28.47 11.44
N GLN A 40 -24.71 -28.90 12.24
CA GLN A 40 -24.77 -28.94 13.71
C GLN A 40 -23.56 -28.25 14.31
N ARG A 41 -23.76 -27.46 15.37
CA ARG A 41 -22.68 -26.72 16.04
C ARG A 41 -22.35 -27.37 17.38
N THR A 42 -21.08 -27.70 17.51
CA THR A 42 -20.47 -28.21 18.73
C THR A 42 -19.22 -27.40 19.07
N PRO A 43 -18.71 -27.49 20.32
CA PRO A 43 -17.42 -26.88 20.66
C PRO A 43 -16.30 -27.26 19.70
N LEU A 44 -16.26 -28.52 19.25
CA LEU A 44 -15.30 -29.02 18.26
C LEU A 44 -15.48 -28.39 16.88
N SER A 45 -16.72 -28.17 16.45
CA SER A 45 -17.01 -27.54 15.15
C SER A 45 -16.59 -26.07 15.07
N THR A 46 -16.39 -25.39 16.20
CA THR A 46 -16.01 -23.97 16.25
C THR A 46 -14.66 -23.71 15.58
N SER A 47 -13.68 -24.60 15.81
CA SER A 47 -12.36 -24.46 15.18
C SER A 47 -12.43 -24.69 13.67
N ILE A 48 -13.29 -25.62 13.23
CA ILE A 48 -13.55 -25.89 11.81
C ILE A 48 -14.24 -24.68 11.17
N ALA A 49 -15.27 -24.12 11.81
CA ALA A 49 -15.97 -22.93 11.33
C ALA A 49 -15.01 -21.75 11.14
N ARG A 50 -14.15 -21.47 12.12
CA ARG A 50 -13.15 -20.40 12.03
C ARG A 50 -12.18 -20.59 10.87
N ARG A 51 -11.67 -21.81 10.68
CA ARG A 51 -10.80 -22.12 9.55
C ARG A 51 -11.50 -21.89 8.21
N GLN A 52 -12.76 -22.30 8.11
CA GLN A 52 -13.54 -22.10 6.88
C GLN A 52 -13.86 -20.62 6.64
N ILE A 53 -14.09 -19.83 7.69
CA ILE A 53 -14.22 -18.37 7.56
C ILE A 53 -12.91 -17.75 7.08
N ASP A 54 -11.76 -18.21 7.58
CA ASP A 54 -10.45 -17.73 7.11
C ASP A 54 -10.25 -18.00 5.61
N ASP A 55 -10.66 -19.17 5.13
CA ASP A 55 -10.48 -19.60 3.74
C ASP A 55 -11.57 -19.08 2.78
N CYS A 56 -12.72 -18.62 3.29
CA CYS A 56 -13.83 -18.19 2.44
C CYS A 56 -13.63 -16.79 1.84
N ASP A 57 -14.28 -16.54 0.70
CA ASP A 57 -14.33 -15.26 0.01
C ASP A 57 -15.48 -14.38 0.54
N TYR A 58 -16.63 -14.99 0.86
CA TYR A 58 -17.82 -14.32 1.38
C TYR A 58 -18.42 -15.10 2.54
N VAL A 59 -19.04 -14.38 3.48
CA VAL A 59 -19.81 -14.95 4.58
C VAL A 59 -21.29 -14.62 4.40
N VAL A 60 -22.13 -15.65 4.33
CA VAL A 60 -23.58 -15.54 4.32
C VAL A 60 -24.11 -15.92 5.70
N LEU A 61 -24.82 -15.00 6.34
CA LEU A 61 -25.59 -15.27 7.55
C LEU A 61 -27.07 -15.41 7.18
N LEU A 62 -27.69 -16.49 7.63
CA LEU A 62 -29.10 -16.78 7.38
C LEU A 62 -29.84 -16.86 8.72
N LEU A 63 -30.74 -15.91 8.94
CA LEU A 63 -31.51 -15.78 10.17
C LEU A 63 -32.96 -16.23 9.95
N GLY A 64 -33.42 -17.11 10.83
CA GLY A 64 -34.80 -17.58 10.92
C GLY A 64 -35.53 -16.87 12.07
N SER A 65 -35.85 -17.62 13.12
CA SER A 65 -36.62 -17.16 14.29
C SER A 65 -36.00 -17.48 15.65
N GLN A 66 -34.84 -18.14 15.68
CA GLN A 66 -34.16 -18.55 16.92
C GLN A 66 -32.78 -17.92 17.02
N TYR A 67 -32.30 -17.76 18.26
CA TYR A 67 -30.92 -17.35 18.54
C TYR A 67 -29.92 -18.46 18.22
N GLY A 68 -30.33 -19.71 18.38
CA GLY A 68 -29.56 -20.90 18.01
C GLY A 68 -28.79 -21.56 19.14
N GLU A 69 -28.04 -22.59 18.76
CA GLU A 69 -27.15 -23.33 19.67
C GLU A 69 -26.10 -22.38 20.29
N GLN A 70 -25.98 -22.45 21.61
CA GLN A 70 -25.10 -21.57 22.38
C GLN A 70 -23.79 -22.28 22.72
N SER A 71 -22.71 -21.50 22.72
CA SER A 71 -21.45 -21.94 23.29
C SER A 71 -21.54 -22.01 24.82
N VAL A 72 -20.46 -22.50 25.44
CA VAL A 72 -20.29 -22.48 26.90
C VAL A 72 -20.39 -21.09 27.53
N SER A 73 -20.21 -20.01 26.74
CA SER A 73 -20.34 -18.63 27.20
C SER A 73 -21.76 -18.07 27.06
N GLY A 74 -22.73 -18.85 26.57
CA GLY A 74 -24.11 -18.41 26.38
C GLY A 74 -24.32 -17.48 25.17
N VAL A 75 -23.36 -17.42 24.25
CA VAL A 75 -23.43 -16.68 22.98
C VAL A 75 -23.67 -17.70 21.85
N SER A 76 -24.55 -17.40 20.89
CA SER A 76 -24.83 -18.34 19.80
C SER A 76 -23.63 -18.52 18.88
N TYR A 77 -23.50 -19.71 18.31
CA TYR A 77 -22.41 -19.99 17.37
C TYR A 77 -22.46 -19.07 16.14
N LEU A 78 -23.65 -18.78 15.61
CA LEU A 78 -23.80 -17.81 14.52
C LEU A 78 -23.30 -16.41 14.93
N HIS A 79 -23.61 -15.95 16.13
CA HIS A 79 -23.13 -14.65 16.62
C HIS A 79 -21.60 -14.66 16.77
N LEU A 80 -21.02 -15.74 17.32
CA LEU A 80 -19.56 -15.89 17.39
C LEU A 80 -18.90 -15.89 16.01
N GLU A 81 -19.55 -16.47 15.01
CA GLU A 81 -19.08 -16.51 13.62
C GLU A 81 -19.18 -15.16 12.94
N TYR A 82 -20.25 -14.40 13.19
CA TYR A 82 -20.37 -13.01 12.77
C TYR A 82 -19.20 -12.18 13.33
N ILE A 83 -18.98 -12.23 14.65
CA ILE A 83 -17.88 -11.51 15.29
C ILE A 83 -16.54 -11.89 14.64
N TYR A 84 -16.32 -13.20 14.43
CA TYR A 84 -15.08 -13.67 13.81
C TYR A 84 -14.91 -13.16 12.38
N ALA A 85 -15.96 -13.24 11.55
CA ALA A 85 -15.95 -12.75 10.17
C ALA A 85 -15.66 -11.25 10.09
N VAL A 86 -16.25 -10.44 11.00
CA VAL A 86 -15.97 -9.01 11.13
C VAL A 86 -14.49 -8.78 11.47
N THR A 87 -13.92 -9.52 12.42
CA THR A 87 -12.49 -9.37 12.78
C THR A 87 -11.54 -9.74 11.64
N LYS A 88 -12.00 -10.62 10.72
CA LYS A 88 -11.27 -11.05 9.53
C LYS A 88 -11.55 -10.18 8.31
N GLN A 89 -12.37 -9.13 8.46
CA GLN A 89 -12.76 -8.19 7.40
C GLN A 89 -13.34 -8.92 6.17
N LYS A 90 -14.09 -10.01 6.41
CA LYS A 90 -14.76 -10.75 5.34
C LYS A 90 -16.00 -9.97 4.89
N PRO A 91 -16.29 -9.88 3.59
CA PRO A 91 -17.57 -9.37 3.12
C PRO A 91 -18.71 -10.24 3.64
N ILE A 92 -19.66 -9.63 4.36
CA ILE A 92 -20.79 -10.32 4.99
C ILE A 92 -22.08 -9.90 4.30
N ILE A 93 -22.91 -10.89 3.96
CA ILE A 93 -24.28 -10.71 3.50
C ILE A 93 -25.23 -11.43 4.46
N VAL A 94 -26.33 -10.77 4.80
CA VAL A 94 -27.31 -11.28 5.75
C VAL A 94 -28.64 -11.45 5.05
N PHE A 95 -29.17 -12.67 5.08
CA PHE A 95 -30.55 -12.96 4.73
C PHE A 95 -31.33 -13.21 6.02
N MET A 96 -32.35 -12.40 6.30
CA MET A 96 -33.15 -12.54 7.51
C MET A 96 -34.62 -12.71 7.18
N HIS A 97 -35.31 -13.56 7.93
CA HIS A 97 -36.75 -13.68 7.79
C HIS A 97 -37.41 -12.35 8.18
N ASP A 98 -38.35 -11.87 7.34
CA ASP A 98 -38.94 -10.54 7.52
C ASP A 98 -39.80 -10.46 8.80
N ALA A 99 -40.64 -11.49 9.00
CA ALA A 99 -41.48 -11.68 10.18
C ALA A 99 -41.07 -12.96 10.93
N PRO A 100 -40.03 -12.94 11.79
CA PRO A 100 -39.59 -14.15 12.49
C PRO A 100 -40.69 -14.72 13.38
N GLU A 101 -41.54 -13.89 13.97
CA GLU A 101 -42.64 -14.30 14.86
C GLU A 101 -43.78 -15.02 14.14
N SER A 102 -43.92 -14.85 12.82
CA SER A 102 -44.98 -15.53 12.06
C SER A 102 -44.63 -16.99 11.75
N ARG A 103 -43.41 -17.42 12.05
CA ARG A 103 -42.96 -18.81 11.86
C ARG A 103 -43.56 -19.70 12.94
N ASP A 104 -43.72 -20.98 12.62
CA ASP A 104 -44.30 -21.98 13.51
C ASP A 104 -43.71 -21.91 14.92
N ALA A 105 -44.55 -22.08 15.95
CA ALA A 105 -44.13 -22.01 17.35
C ALA A 105 -43.04 -23.04 17.70
N ALA A 106 -42.97 -24.17 16.99
CA ALA A 106 -41.90 -25.17 17.12
C ALA A 106 -40.52 -24.65 16.69
N LEU A 107 -40.48 -23.62 15.84
CA LEU A 107 -39.28 -22.95 15.35
C LEU A 107 -38.96 -21.68 16.16
N GLN A 108 -39.62 -21.46 17.29
CA GLN A 108 -39.36 -20.31 18.17
C GLN A 108 -38.55 -20.77 19.39
N ASP A 109 -37.71 -19.90 19.92
CA ASP A 109 -37.04 -20.17 21.19
C ASP A 109 -38.07 -20.27 22.32
N SER A 110 -37.97 -21.31 23.15
CA SER A 110 -38.89 -21.47 24.30
C SER A 110 -38.54 -20.54 25.47
N LYS A 111 -37.26 -20.16 25.61
CA LYS A 111 -36.78 -19.33 26.72
C LYS A 111 -36.88 -17.85 26.36
N PRO A 112 -37.44 -16.98 27.24
CA PRO A 112 -37.57 -15.55 26.95
C PRO A 112 -36.22 -14.86 26.75
N GLU A 113 -35.20 -15.24 27.52
CA GLU A 113 -33.84 -14.71 27.41
C GLU A 113 -33.22 -14.91 26.00
N LEU A 114 -33.55 -16.02 25.33
CA LEU A 114 -33.04 -16.31 24.00
C LEU A 114 -33.75 -15.46 22.92
N LYS A 115 -35.05 -15.23 23.09
CA LYS A 115 -35.81 -14.33 22.20
C LYS A 115 -35.26 -12.91 22.25
N GLU A 116 -34.98 -12.42 23.46
CA GLU A 116 -34.39 -11.09 23.64
C GLU A 116 -33.02 -10.99 22.98
N LYS A 117 -32.11 -11.96 23.23
CA LYS A 117 -30.81 -12.03 22.56
C LYS A 117 -30.91 -12.11 21.03
N PHE A 118 -31.89 -12.85 20.52
CA PHE A 118 -32.16 -12.92 19.08
C PHE A 118 -32.58 -11.55 18.51
N HIS A 119 -33.49 -10.85 19.19
CA HIS A 119 -33.94 -9.53 18.75
C HIS A 119 -32.83 -8.48 18.81
N GLU A 120 -32.03 -8.48 19.87
CA GLU A 120 -30.85 -7.62 19.99
C GLU A 120 -29.86 -7.86 18.86
N PHE A 121 -29.51 -9.13 18.63
CA PHE A 121 -28.58 -9.50 17.57
C PHE A 121 -29.12 -9.19 16.16
N ARG A 122 -30.42 -9.43 15.91
CA ARG A 122 -31.07 -9.05 14.66
C ARG A 122 -31.00 -7.55 14.43
N LYS A 123 -31.28 -6.74 15.46
CA LYS A 123 -31.19 -5.28 15.39
C LYS A 123 -29.75 -4.82 15.15
N GLN A 124 -28.78 -5.46 15.81
CA GLN A 124 -27.36 -5.18 15.58
C GLN A 124 -26.98 -5.41 14.12
N LEU A 125 -27.34 -6.56 13.53
CA LEU A 125 -27.03 -6.84 12.13
C LEU A 125 -27.67 -5.81 11.18
N GLN A 126 -28.91 -5.39 11.45
CA GLN A 126 -29.58 -4.35 10.65
C GLN A 126 -28.90 -2.97 10.73
N GLN A 127 -28.17 -2.69 11.80
CA GLN A 127 -27.48 -1.42 12.01
C GLN A 127 -26.04 -1.44 11.51
N GLU A 128 -25.34 -2.56 11.68
CA GLU A 128 -23.89 -2.66 11.44
C GLU A 128 -23.53 -3.26 10.08
N VAL A 129 -24.40 -4.06 9.46
CA VAL A 129 -24.12 -4.72 8.18
C VAL A 129 -24.76 -3.95 7.03
N ASP A 130 -23.95 -3.60 6.03
CA ASP A 130 -24.40 -2.88 4.84
C ASP A 130 -25.38 -3.67 3.95
N GLN A 131 -25.28 -5.00 3.95
CA GLN A 131 -25.92 -5.90 2.99
C GLN A 131 -26.88 -6.85 3.70
N VAL A 132 -28.05 -6.32 4.04
CA VAL A 132 -29.12 -7.03 4.75
C VAL A 132 -30.35 -7.13 3.86
N PHE A 133 -30.84 -8.35 3.67
CA PHE A 133 -31.98 -8.66 2.81
C PHE A 133 -33.01 -9.48 3.55
N CYS A 134 -34.28 -9.06 3.44
CA CYS A 134 -35.40 -9.78 4.03
C CYS A 134 -35.96 -10.83 3.06
N TYR A 135 -36.47 -11.94 3.60
CA TYR A 135 -37.23 -12.93 2.84
C TYR A 135 -38.47 -13.41 3.62
N HIS A 136 -39.51 -13.80 2.87
CA HIS A 136 -40.79 -14.30 3.43
C HIS A 136 -41.02 -15.78 3.12
N SER A 137 -40.48 -16.27 2.01
CA SER A 137 -40.59 -17.67 1.58
C SER A 137 -39.27 -18.20 1.04
N LEU A 138 -39.20 -19.53 0.84
CA LEU A 138 -38.05 -20.17 0.19
C LEU A 138 -37.80 -19.67 -1.23
N ARG A 139 -38.87 -19.37 -1.98
CA ARG A 139 -38.77 -18.81 -3.32
C ARG A 139 -38.20 -17.39 -3.29
N ASP A 140 -38.61 -16.60 -2.32
CA ASP A 140 -38.10 -15.24 -2.16
C ASP A 140 -36.63 -15.26 -1.75
N LEU A 141 -36.24 -16.21 -0.89
CA LEU A 141 -34.84 -16.43 -0.52
C LEU A 141 -34.00 -16.77 -1.75
N GLU A 142 -34.44 -17.70 -2.60
CA GLU A 142 -33.75 -18.04 -3.85
C GLU A 142 -33.54 -16.82 -4.73
N LEU A 143 -34.61 -16.04 -4.98
CA LEU A 143 -34.55 -14.84 -5.82
C LEU A 143 -33.63 -13.77 -5.22
N ALA A 144 -33.72 -13.54 -3.91
CA ALA A 144 -32.88 -12.61 -3.19
C ALA A 144 -31.41 -13.03 -3.27
N VAL A 145 -31.08 -14.32 -3.13
CA VAL A 145 -29.71 -14.81 -3.26
C VAL A 145 -29.18 -14.57 -4.67
N ARG A 146 -29.94 -14.95 -5.71
CA ARG A 146 -29.52 -14.76 -7.10
C ARG A 146 -29.23 -13.30 -7.44
N PHE A 147 -30.11 -12.40 -7.02
CA PHE A 147 -29.97 -10.98 -7.31
C PHE A 147 -28.82 -10.34 -6.53
N ASN A 148 -28.76 -10.57 -5.21
CA ASN A 148 -27.84 -9.86 -4.33
C ASN A 148 -26.41 -10.42 -4.38
N MET A 149 -26.23 -11.73 -4.61
CA MET A 149 -24.88 -12.29 -4.74
C MET A 149 -24.16 -11.76 -5.99
N SER A 150 -24.87 -11.50 -7.09
CA SER A 150 -24.27 -10.87 -8.27
C SER A 150 -23.81 -9.44 -7.98
N GLN A 151 -24.61 -8.66 -7.24
CA GLN A 151 -24.21 -7.31 -6.82
C GLN A 151 -23.03 -7.32 -5.84
N MET A 152 -22.98 -8.32 -4.95
CA MET A 152 -21.88 -8.49 -4.00
C MET A 152 -20.53 -8.63 -4.72
N LEU A 153 -20.47 -9.37 -5.82
CA LEU A 153 -19.25 -9.55 -6.61
C LEU A 153 -18.71 -8.23 -7.18
N GLU A 154 -19.61 -7.31 -7.54
CA GLU A 154 -19.25 -6.00 -8.10
C GLU A 154 -18.86 -5.00 -7.00
N ARG A 155 -19.60 -4.99 -5.89
CA ARG A 155 -19.41 -4.02 -4.81
C ARG A 155 -18.25 -4.36 -3.88
N TYR A 156 -17.99 -5.65 -3.66
CA TYR A 156 -16.92 -6.15 -2.78
C TYR A 156 -16.04 -7.17 -3.52
N PRO A 157 -15.25 -6.74 -4.51
CA PRO A 157 -14.44 -7.65 -5.31
C PRO A 157 -13.34 -8.33 -4.48
N VAL A 158 -13.33 -9.65 -4.50
CA VAL A 158 -12.32 -10.50 -3.85
C VAL A 158 -11.55 -11.33 -4.89
N LEU A 159 -10.43 -11.91 -4.47
CA LEU A 159 -9.52 -12.66 -5.35
C LEU A 159 -10.23 -13.85 -6.01
N GLY A 160 -10.94 -14.65 -5.20
CA GLY A 160 -11.59 -15.88 -5.62
C GLY A 160 -10.61 -16.99 -6.02
N TRP A 161 -11.20 -18.11 -6.41
CA TRP A 161 -10.53 -19.31 -6.89
C TRP A 161 -10.52 -19.34 -8.41
N VAL A 162 -9.34 -19.47 -8.99
CA VAL A 162 -9.17 -19.75 -10.42
C VAL A 162 -8.57 -21.13 -10.53
N ARG A 163 -9.20 -22.01 -11.32
CA ARG A 163 -8.63 -23.31 -11.59
C ARG A 163 -7.28 -23.13 -12.30
N PRO A 164 -6.17 -23.69 -11.79
CA PRO A 164 -4.88 -23.57 -12.45
C PRO A 164 -4.97 -24.12 -13.88
N GLN A 165 -4.74 -23.25 -14.85
CA GLN A 165 -4.60 -23.59 -16.26
C GLN A 165 -3.22 -23.12 -16.68
N ASN A 166 -2.44 -23.98 -17.34
CA ASN A 166 -1.11 -23.66 -17.85
C ASN A 166 -0.14 -23.10 -16.79
N THR A 167 -0.26 -23.52 -15.52
CA THR A 167 0.62 -23.07 -14.42
C THR A 167 2.09 -23.21 -14.77
N GLN A 168 2.46 -24.30 -15.44
CA GLN A 168 3.83 -24.54 -15.89
C GLN A 168 4.29 -23.49 -16.90
N VAL A 169 3.46 -23.15 -17.90
CA VAL A 169 3.80 -22.14 -18.92
C VAL A 169 3.99 -20.76 -18.28
N LEU A 170 3.13 -20.40 -17.32
CA LEU A 170 3.25 -19.15 -16.57
C LEU A 170 4.50 -19.14 -15.69
N GLN A 171 4.86 -20.27 -15.07
CA GLN A 171 6.11 -20.40 -14.31
C GLN A 171 7.33 -20.28 -15.21
N ASP A 172 7.34 -20.96 -16.36
CA ASP A 172 8.43 -20.89 -17.34
C ASP A 172 8.59 -19.45 -17.87
N GLU A 173 7.49 -18.73 -18.10
CA GLU A 173 7.51 -17.32 -18.49
C GLU A 173 8.02 -16.41 -17.36
N ILE A 174 7.58 -16.62 -16.12
CA ILE A 174 8.08 -15.88 -14.94
C ILE A 174 9.59 -16.09 -14.79
N ASP A 175 10.07 -17.32 -14.93
CA ASP A 175 11.49 -17.64 -14.80
C ASP A 175 12.32 -17.07 -15.95
N SER A 176 11.79 -17.10 -17.17
CA SER A 176 12.38 -16.43 -18.34
C SER A 176 12.48 -14.91 -18.15
N LEU A 177 11.42 -14.28 -17.66
CA LEU A 177 11.39 -12.84 -17.36
C LEU A 177 12.36 -12.49 -16.24
N ARG A 178 12.41 -13.27 -15.16
CA ARG A 178 13.40 -13.09 -14.07
C ARG A 178 14.82 -13.20 -14.60
N ALA A 179 15.12 -14.21 -15.41
CA ALA A 179 16.43 -14.37 -16.03
C ALA A 179 16.77 -13.17 -16.94
N LYS A 180 15.79 -12.64 -17.68
CA LYS A 180 15.97 -11.44 -18.51
C LYS A 180 16.21 -10.19 -17.67
N VAL A 181 15.49 -10.00 -16.56
CA VAL A 181 15.71 -8.89 -15.62
C VAL A 181 17.12 -8.96 -15.05
N THR A 182 17.54 -10.11 -14.54
CA THR A 182 18.90 -10.28 -14.02
C THR A 182 19.96 -10.02 -15.09
N ARG A 183 19.77 -10.48 -16.34
CA ARG A 183 20.68 -10.17 -17.45
C ARG A 183 20.73 -8.68 -17.72
N LEU A 184 19.59 -7.99 -17.80
CA LEU A 184 19.53 -6.55 -18.06
C LEU A 184 20.11 -5.72 -16.91
N GLU A 185 19.91 -6.13 -15.65
CA GLU A 185 20.53 -5.50 -14.49
C GLU A 185 22.05 -5.71 -14.49
N THR A 186 22.52 -6.90 -14.88
CA THR A 186 23.95 -7.19 -15.03
C THR A 186 24.54 -6.41 -16.21
N GLU A 187 23.81 -6.29 -17.32
CA GLU A 187 24.21 -5.50 -18.49
C GLU A 187 24.17 -3.99 -18.20
N GLN A 188 23.24 -3.49 -17.38
CA GLN A 188 23.24 -2.10 -16.91
C GLN A 188 24.40 -1.86 -15.93
N GLY A 189 24.63 -2.76 -14.98
CA GLY A 189 25.79 -2.68 -14.08
C GLY A 189 27.13 -2.79 -14.81
N LYS A 190 27.16 -3.49 -15.96
CA LYS A 190 28.32 -3.55 -16.88
C LYS A 190 28.41 -2.33 -17.79
N ARG A 191 27.28 -1.77 -18.26
CA ARG A 191 27.21 -0.53 -19.06
C ARG A 191 27.52 0.73 -18.25
N GLU A 192 27.43 0.69 -16.91
CA GLU A 192 28.02 1.73 -16.05
C GLU A 192 29.55 1.79 -16.15
N ASN A 193 30.19 0.73 -16.66
CA ASN A 193 31.63 0.67 -16.96
C ASN A 193 31.88 0.49 -18.46
N ASP A 194 31.31 1.34 -19.31
CA ASP A 194 31.81 1.46 -20.68
C ASP A 194 33.11 2.31 -20.66
N PRO A 195 34.31 1.73 -20.86
CA PRO A 195 35.56 2.48 -20.82
C PRO A 195 35.68 3.52 -21.95
N LEU A 196 34.81 3.48 -22.97
CA LEU A 196 34.70 4.53 -23.98
C LEU A 196 33.81 5.72 -23.54
N VAL A 197 33.05 5.57 -22.45
CA VAL A 197 32.29 6.64 -21.76
C VAL A 197 32.87 6.83 -20.35
N ALA A 198 34.18 6.67 -20.18
CA ALA A 198 34.83 7.05 -18.94
C ALA A 198 34.79 8.58 -18.82
N MET A 199 33.80 9.10 -18.08
CA MET A 199 33.76 10.49 -17.69
C MET A 199 35.11 10.83 -17.03
N PRO A 200 35.89 11.79 -17.57
CA PRO A 200 37.19 12.10 -17.03
C PRO A 200 37.04 12.54 -15.56
N ARG A 201 37.98 12.15 -14.71
CA ARG A 201 38.00 12.64 -13.33
C ARG A 201 38.23 14.14 -13.36
N VAL A 202 37.34 14.88 -12.73
CA VAL A 202 37.44 16.34 -12.62
C VAL A 202 38.24 16.72 -11.38
N TYR A 203 39.05 17.77 -11.48
CA TYR A 203 39.70 18.40 -10.34
C TYR A 203 38.69 19.19 -9.49
N THR A 204 39.00 19.40 -8.21
CA THR A 204 38.11 20.08 -7.25
C THR A 204 37.85 21.56 -7.60
N ASN A 205 38.79 22.20 -8.30
CA ASN A 205 38.73 23.59 -8.73
C ASN A 205 38.09 23.79 -10.11
N GLU A 206 37.77 22.71 -10.84
CA GLU A 206 37.08 22.81 -12.12
C GLU A 206 35.66 23.36 -11.93
N ILE A 207 35.25 24.22 -12.86
CA ILE A 207 33.95 24.88 -12.86
C ILE A 207 32.96 24.00 -13.62
N TYR A 208 31.86 23.67 -12.97
CA TYR A 208 30.69 23.06 -13.59
C TYR A 208 29.59 24.13 -13.73
N SER A 209 29.12 24.33 -14.96
CA SER A 209 28.00 25.22 -15.24
C SER A 209 26.73 24.45 -15.58
N PHE A 210 25.61 24.92 -15.06
CA PHE A 210 24.30 24.32 -15.31
C PHE A 210 23.18 25.34 -15.21
N GLU A 211 22.11 25.08 -15.95
CA GLU A 211 20.87 25.86 -15.88
C GLU A 211 19.93 25.30 -14.80
N TYR A 212 19.19 26.20 -14.16
CA TYR A 212 18.11 25.86 -13.24
C TYR A 212 16.93 26.80 -13.43
N ARG A 213 15.73 26.37 -13.05
CA ARG A 213 14.52 27.21 -13.06
C ARG A 213 14.34 27.88 -11.71
N VAL A 214 13.91 29.14 -11.68
CA VAL A 214 13.63 29.88 -10.45
C VAL A 214 12.51 30.90 -10.68
N HIS A 215 11.67 31.13 -9.67
CA HIS A 215 10.71 32.23 -9.69
C HIS A 215 11.32 33.45 -9.02
N ALA A 216 11.51 34.54 -9.76
CA ALA A 216 11.98 35.81 -9.25
C ALA A 216 10.81 36.77 -9.03
N TYR A 217 10.77 37.44 -7.89
CA TYR A 217 9.69 38.37 -7.51
C TYR A 217 10.14 39.82 -7.65
N GLN A 218 9.32 40.61 -8.31
CA GLN A 218 9.51 42.05 -8.50
C GLN A 218 8.15 42.75 -8.52
N ASP A 219 8.03 43.86 -7.77
CA ASP A 219 6.86 44.74 -7.78
C ASP A 219 5.50 44.00 -7.59
N GLY A 220 5.49 42.93 -6.78
CA GLY A 220 4.30 42.12 -6.49
C GLY A 220 3.98 41.03 -7.52
N ASN A 221 4.71 40.95 -8.63
CA ASN A 221 4.60 39.90 -9.64
C ASN A 221 5.77 38.92 -9.54
N PHE A 222 5.64 37.75 -10.19
CA PHE A 222 6.74 36.81 -10.38
C PHE A 222 7.01 36.53 -11.85
N GLN A 223 8.27 36.24 -12.17
CA GLN A 223 8.69 35.76 -13.48
C GLN A 223 9.54 34.50 -13.32
N GLU A 224 9.26 33.49 -14.13
CA GLU A 224 10.11 32.29 -14.21
C GLU A 224 11.35 32.60 -15.03
N LEU A 225 12.53 32.41 -14.43
CA LEU A 225 13.83 32.59 -15.06
C LEU A 225 14.57 31.26 -15.18
N LYS A 226 15.48 31.20 -16.16
CA LYS A 226 16.40 30.08 -16.38
C LYS A 226 17.86 30.55 -16.37
N PRO A 227 18.38 31.08 -15.24
CA PRO A 227 19.77 31.52 -15.17
C PRO A 227 20.75 30.34 -15.23
N GLU A 228 21.97 30.63 -15.68
CA GLU A 228 23.11 29.72 -15.62
C GLU A 228 23.87 29.94 -14.29
N ARG A 229 24.07 28.87 -13.53
CA ARG A 229 24.90 28.87 -12.31
C ARG A 229 26.26 28.23 -12.61
N LYS A 230 27.32 28.81 -12.05
CA LYS A 230 28.69 28.30 -12.14
C LYS A 230 29.21 27.98 -10.74
N LEU A 231 29.57 26.73 -10.49
CA LEU A 231 30.13 26.28 -9.20
C LEU A 231 31.38 25.45 -9.46
N THR A 232 32.35 25.49 -8.54
CA THR A 232 33.42 24.50 -8.55
C THR A 232 32.91 23.15 -8.06
N TRP A 233 33.54 22.06 -8.48
CA TRP A 233 33.20 20.75 -7.97
C TRP A 233 33.38 20.62 -6.44
N LEU A 234 34.32 21.37 -5.86
CA LEU A 234 34.47 21.48 -4.41
C LEU A 234 33.24 22.12 -3.75
N GLN A 235 32.68 23.17 -4.34
CA GLN A 235 31.47 23.81 -3.84
C GLN A 235 30.26 22.87 -3.94
N ILE A 236 30.12 22.15 -5.06
CA ILE A 236 29.06 21.14 -5.22
C ILE A 236 29.20 20.05 -4.16
N LEU A 237 30.43 19.55 -3.95
CA LEU A 237 30.73 18.58 -2.90
C LEU A 237 30.40 19.12 -1.50
N SER A 238 30.75 20.37 -1.19
CA SER A 238 30.49 20.98 0.12
C SER A 238 28.99 21.14 0.38
N ILE A 239 28.22 21.57 -0.63
CA ILE A 239 26.75 21.71 -0.53
C ILE A 239 26.10 20.36 -0.20
N LEU A 240 26.49 19.30 -0.93
CA LEU A 240 25.92 17.96 -0.77
C LEU A 240 26.44 17.25 0.50
N SER A 241 27.63 17.61 0.98
CA SER A 241 28.22 17.02 2.19
C SER A 241 27.42 17.25 3.45
N VAL A 242 26.58 18.30 3.50
CA VAL A 242 25.72 18.58 4.65
C VAL A 242 24.75 17.42 4.90
N VAL A 243 24.30 16.75 3.84
CA VAL A 243 23.27 15.70 3.92
C VAL A 243 23.90 14.31 3.85
N PHE A 244 24.85 14.09 2.94
CA PHE A 244 25.39 12.76 2.65
C PHE A 244 26.53 12.30 3.59
N LYS A 245 26.71 12.95 4.76
CA LYS A 245 27.59 12.45 5.83
C LYS A 245 27.13 11.10 6.39
N ILE A 246 25.82 10.85 6.32
CA ILE A 246 25.18 9.60 6.69
C ILE A 246 24.47 9.00 5.47
N PRO A 247 24.20 7.67 5.46
CA PRO A 247 23.39 7.02 4.43
C PRO A 247 22.05 7.74 4.23
N THR A 248 21.86 8.37 3.08
CA THR A 248 20.69 9.21 2.79
C THR A 248 20.06 8.86 1.45
N PRO A 249 18.72 8.89 1.31
CA PRO A 249 18.04 8.61 0.03
C PRO A 249 18.45 9.56 -1.10
N GLU A 250 18.41 9.04 -2.32
CA GLU A 250 18.78 9.77 -3.54
C GLU A 250 18.01 11.08 -3.78
N GLU A 251 16.75 11.16 -3.37
CA GLU A 251 15.91 12.36 -3.54
C GLU A 251 16.54 13.63 -2.93
N TYR A 252 17.38 13.46 -1.90
CA TYR A 252 18.04 14.57 -1.21
C TYR A 252 19.11 15.28 -2.04
N PHE A 253 19.61 14.69 -3.13
CA PHE A 253 20.47 15.40 -4.07
C PHE A 253 19.73 16.62 -4.65
N SER A 254 18.52 16.40 -5.16
CA SER A 254 17.70 17.46 -5.73
C SER A 254 17.28 18.47 -4.66
N LYS A 255 16.84 17.98 -3.49
CA LYS A 255 16.38 18.82 -2.39
C LYS A 255 17.47 19.79 -1.94
N ARG A 256 18.67 19.26 -1.64
CA ARG A 256 19.75 20.09 -1.09
C ARG A 256 20.27 21.12 -2.09
N ILE A 257 20.40 20.75 -3.36
CA ILE A 257 20.83 21.69 -4.40
C ILE A 257 19.75 22.77 -4.62
N ASN A 258 18.48 22.39 -4.65
CA ASN A 258 17.38 23.36 -4.79
C ASN A 258 17.31 24.33 -3.59
N ASP A 259 17.52 23.85 -2.36
CA ASP A 259 17.59 24.70 -1.17
C ASP A 259 18.73 25.73 -1.29
N TYR A 260 19.93 25.27 -1.68
CA TYR A 260 21.07 26.17 -1.93
C TYR A 260 20.80 27.19 -3.04
N LEU A 261 20.14 26.78 -4.13
CA LEU A 261 19.77 27.67 -5.22
C LEU A 261 18.65 28.66 -4.84
N ASN A 262 17.81 28.34 -3.85
CA ASN A 262 16.85 29.30 -3.31
C ASN A 262 17.57 30.35 -2.43
N GLU A 263 18.56 29.93 -1.64
CA GLU A 263 19.34 30.82 -0.77
C GLU A 263 20.23 31.79 -1.57
N THR A 264 20.86 31.32 -2.65
CA THR A 264 21.85 32.08 -3.43
C THR A 264 21.32 32.57 -4.79
N GLY A 265 20.11 32.17 -5.18
CA GLY A 265 19.50 32.44 -6.49
C GLY A 265 19.23 33.91 -6.80
N LEU A 266 19.17 34.77 -5.78
CA LEU A 266 18.84 36.18 -5.94
C LEU A 266 19.90 36.93 -6.75
N GLU A 267 21.18 36.58 -6.60
CA GLU A 267 22.28 37.21 -7.34
C GLU A 267 22.15 36.94 -8.84
N ASP A 268 21.90 35.68 -9.22
CA ASP A 268 21.67 35.29 -10.60
C ASP A 268 20.42 35.96 -11.18
N ALA A 269 19.33 35.97 -10.41
CA ALA A 269 18.09 36.58 -10.83
C ALA A 269 18.25 38.08 -11.10
N ARG A 270 19.08 38.78 -10.32
CA ARG A 270 19.36 40.21 -10.49
C ARG A 270 20.13 40.55 -11.76
N LEU A 271 20.86 39.60 -12.34
CA LEU A 271 21.51 39.80 -13.64
C LEU A 271 20.49 39.93 -14.78
N VAL A 272 19.33 39.27 -14.66
CA VAL A 272 18.25 39.32 -15.65
C VAL A 272 17.16 40.33 -15.26
N LEU A 273 16.83 40.40 -13.97
CA LEU A 273 15.85 41.29 -13.36
C LEU A 273 16.49 42.11 -12.23
N PRO A 274 17.10 43.27 -12.53
CA PRO A 274 17.86 44.06 -11.55
C PRO A 274 17.07 44.48 -10.29
N ARG A 275 15.74 44.58 -10.41
CA ARG A 275 14.83 44.96 -9.31
C ARG A 275 14.24 43.77 -8.55
N ALA A 276 14.68 42.54 -8.84
CA ALA A 276 14.24 41.37 -8.09
C ALA A 276 14.68 41.46 -6.62
N HIS A 277 13.71 41.28 -5.71
CA HIS A 277 13.96 41.34 -4.26
C HIS A 277 13.90 39.97 -3.58
N ALA A 278 13.26 38.98 -4.19
CA ALA A 278 13.18 37.62 -3.67
C ALA A 278 13.16 36.57 -4.79
N VAL A 279 13.60 35.36 -4.47
CA VAL A 279 13.51 34.18 -5.35
C VAL A 279 12.90 33.00 -4.59
N ALA A 280 12.17 32.12 -5.29
CA ALA A 280 11.65 30.89 -4.71
C ALA A 280 11.48 29.79 -5.78
N ARG A 281 11.18 28.57 -5.32
CA ARG A 281 10.93 27.39 -6.16
C ARG A 281 12.06 27.08 -7.15
N SER A 282 13.31 27.27 -6.72
CA SER A 282 14.47 26.84 -7.51
C SER A 282 14.42 25.34 -7.79
N GLN A 283 14.61 24.96 -9.06
CA GLN A 283 14.61 23.59 -9.55
C GLN A 283 15.78 23.36 -10.51
N ILE A 284 16.74 22.53 -10.09
CA ILE A 284 17.82 22.07 -10.95
C ILE A 284 17.32 21.23 -12.13
N ASN A 285 18.00 21.34 -13.27
CA ASN A 285 17.76 20.49 -14.44
C ASN A 285 18.10 19.01 -14.14
N ILE A 286 17.22 18.09 -14.55
CA ILE A 286 17.39 16.64 -14.35
C ILE A 286 18.70 16.13 -14.97
N ARG A 287 19.10 16.65 -16.13
CA ARG A 287 20.36 16.27 -16.79
C ARG A 287 21.58 16.72 -15.99
N ALA A 288 21.53 17.93 -15.43
CA ALA A 288 22.60 18.45 -14.58
C ALA A 288 22.71 17.67 -13.26
N LEU A 289 21.58 17.36 -12.64
CA LEU A 289 21.52 16.53 -11.44
C LEU A 289 22.14 15.14 -11.68
N HIS A 290 21.77 14.50 -12.79
CA HIS A 290 22.33 13.22 -13.19
C HIS A 290 23.85 13.31 -13.43
N HIS A 291 24.31 14.36 -14.11
CA HIS A 291 25.74 14.58 -14.36
C HIS A 291 26.52 14.77 -13.05
N ILE A 292 26.01 15.59 -12.13
CA ILE A 292 26.62 15.78 -10.80
C ILE A 292 26.75 14.43 -10.08
N LYS A 293 25.67 13.64 -10.03
CA LYS A 293 25.67 12.32 -9.40
C LYS A 293 26.72 11.39 -10.01
N MET A 294 26.75 11.28 -11.34
CA MET A 294 27.69 10.41 -12.04
C MET A 294 29.14 10.85 -11.84
N GLN A 295 29.43 12.15 -11.93
CA GLN A 295 30.77 12.67 -11.71
C GLN A 295 31.25 12.45 -10.27
N MET A 296 30.39 12.69 -9.26
CA MET A 296 30.74 12.44 -7.87
C MET A 296 31.06 10.97 -7.61
N ARG A 297 30.32 10.05 -8.24
CA ARG A 297 30.61 8.61 -8.17
C ARG A 297 31.93 8.28 -8.86
N GLN A 298 32.17 8.81 -10.05
CA GLN A 298 33.39 8.59 -10.84
C GLN A 298 34.66 9.10 -10.13
N ASN A 299 34.52 10.19 -9.37
CA ASN A 299 35.60 10.76 -8.56
C ASN A 299 35.80 10.04 -7.22
N ASP A 300 35.05 8.97 -6.94
CA ASP A 300 35.00 8.25 -5.66
C ASP A 300 34.65 9.17 -4.49
N TRP A 301 33.80 10.18 -4.70
CA TRP A 301 33.34 11.07 -3.63
C TRP A 301 32.09 10.55 -2.93
N ILE A 302 31.28 9.75 -3.63
CA ILE A 302 30.06 9.15 -3.08
C ILE A 302 29.93 7.68 -3.46
N ILE A 303 29.36 6.87 -2.57
CA ILE A 303 29.13 5.43 -2.77
C ILE A 303 27.71 5.04 -2.34
N PRO A 304 27.14 3.96 -2.93
CA PRO A 304 25.88 3.39 -2.44
C PRO A 304 26.09 2.76 -1.06
N ALA A 305 25.13 2.99 -0.15
CA ALA A 305 25.16 2.59 1.26
C ALA A 305 24.02 1.60 1.61
N GLY A 306 23.55 0.84 0.62
CA GLY A 306 22.44 -0.12 0.79
C GLY A 306 21.07 0.48 0.45
N ARG A 307 20.01 -0.09 1.03
CA ARG A 307 18.61 0.33 0.85
C ARG A 307 17.92 0.53 2.19
N ASP A 308 16.94 1.43 2.24
CA ASP A 308 16.09 1.63 3.42
C ASP A 308 14.95 0.59 3.52
N GLU A 309 14.13 0.68 4.58
CA GLU A 309 12.96 -0.18 4.78
C GLU A 309 11.94 -0.12 3.63
N ARG A 310 11.94 0.98 2.86
CA ARG A 310 11.10 1.20 1.68
C ARG A 310 11.82 0.81 0.37
N GLN A 311 12.93 0.08 0.45
CA GLN A 311 13.74 -0.37 -0.68
C GLN A 311 14.37 0.76 -1.52
N ARG A 312 14.46 2.00 -1.01
CA ARG A 312 15.10 3.13 -1.70
C ARG A 312 16.61 3.07 -1.54
N LEU A 313 17.35 3.34 -2.62
CA LEU A 313 18.80 3.35 -2.61
C LEU A 313 19.34 4.51 -1.75
N LEU A 314 20.26 4.17 -0.84
CA LEU A 314 20.94 5.12 0.03
C LEU A 314 22.32 5.45 -0.52
N TRP A 315 22.75 6.69 -0.34
CA TRP A 315 24.06 7.19 -0.75
C TRP A 315 24.79 7.80 0.45
N GLN A 316 26.12 7.70 0.46
CA GLN A 316 26.96 8.32 1.48
C GLN A 316 28.29 8.79 0.90
N LEU A 317 28.86 9.85 1.49
CA LEU A 317 30.19 10.33 1.14
C LEU A 317 31.27 9.31 1.52
N THR A 318 32.32 9.27 0.71
CA THR A 318 33.51 8.47 1.02
C THR A 318 34.45 9.20 1.99
N PRO A 319 35.33 8.47 2.69
CA PRO A 319 36.40 9.09 3.48
C PRO A 319 37.30 10.03 2.66
N LYS A 320 37.47 9.76 1.36
CA LYS A 320 38.21 10.61 0.42
C LYS A 320 37.55 11.98 0.26
N ALA A 321 36.23 12.02 0.06
CA ALA A 321 35.48 13.27 -0.01
C ALA A 321 35.55 14.07 1.30
N LEU A 322 35.44 13.39 2.45
CA LEU A 322 35.51 14.05 3.76
C LEU A 322 36.89 14.72 3.98
N LYS A 323 37.99 14.03 3.65
CA LYS A 323 39.34 14.60 3.73
C LYS A 323 39.53 15.82 2.81
N LEU A 324 38.95 15.79 1.60
CA LEU A 324 39.02 16.93 0.68
C LEU A 324 38.32 18.17 1.24
N LEU A 325 37.22 17.99 1.98
CA LEU A 325 36.50 19.08 2.64
C LEU A 325 37.28 19.62 3.86
N GLU A 326 37.95 18.76 4.61
CA GLU A 326 38.77 19.15 5.77
C GLU A 326 40.05 19.91 5.39
N THR A 327 40.68 19.54 4.27
CA THR A 327 41.97 20.11 3.83
C THR A 327 41.83 21.55 3.30
N GLN A 328 40.61 22.00 3.01
CA GLN A 328 40.32 23.30 2.39
C GLN A 328 39.47 24.22 3.28
N GLN A 329 39.19 23.86 4.54
CA GLN A 329 38.66 24.83 5.50
C GLN A 329 39.74 25.91 5.73
N PRO A 330 39.45 27.19 5.45
CA PRO A 330 40.40 28.26 5.72
C PRO A 330 40.76 28.27 7.22
N GLU A 331 42.04 28.49 7.51
CA GLU A 331 42.67 28.48 8.85
C GLU A 331 42.07 29.46 9.89
N HIS A 332 40.94 30.11 9.60
CA HIS A 332 40.29 31.08 10.49
C HIS A 332 39.48 30.48 11.65
N GLN A 333 39.38 29.14 11.77
CA GLN A 333 38.68 28.49 12.88
C GLN A 333 39.56 27.61 13.78
N ARG A 334 40.89 27.62 13.58
CA ARG A 334 41.82 26.92 14.49
C ARG A 334 42.19 27.72 15.75
N THR A 335 41.88 29.01 15.83
CA THR A 335 42.30 29.88 16.93
C THR A 335 41.26 30.12 18.03
N THR A 336 40.03 29.63 17.92
CA THR A 336 38.99 29.84 18.96
C THR A 336 38.77 28.68 19.93
N GLN A 337 39.47 27.55 19.80
CA GLN A 337 39.36 26.43 20.75
C GLN A 337 40.60 26.20 21.64
N ILE A 338 41.66 27.01 21.50
CA ILE A 338 42.86 26.90 22.37
C ILE A 338 42.86 27.96 23.51
N LYS A 339 41.86 28.83 23.56
CA LYS A 339 41.72 29.81 24.66
C LYS A 339 40.33 29.80 25.29
N THR A 340 39.96 28.68 25.91
CA THR A 340 39.01 28.68 27.04
C THR A 340 39.22 27.37 27.82
N ASN A 341 39.93 27.51 28.93
CA ASN A 341 40.02 26.70 30.14
C ASN A 341 40.37 25.22 30.04
#